data_AF-K2FSG1-F1
#
_entry.id   AF-K2FSG1-F1
#
_cell.length_a   1.000
_cell.length_b   1.000
_cell.length_c   1.000
_cell.angle_alpha   90.00
_cell.angle_beta   90.00
_cell.angle_gamma   90.00
#
_symmetry.space_group_name_H-M   'P 1'
#
loop_
_entity.id
_entity.type
_entity.pdbx_description
1 polymer ?
#
loop_
_entity_poly.entity_id
_entity_poly.type
_entity_poly.pdbx_seq_one_letter_code
_entity_poly.pdbx_strand_id
1 'polypeptide(L)'
;MYKKKNFAKSASYEQLVAGEVSLLITPGDGVKFPDIGADNVFMAVLWGEQYGSPEQDPNREIVKAYQSDTDTFFLVRAQEGTSARQWEIGDHFMLTATAGVFEELDNATIGYVAEEAPAETPNGAITNFSTSVPFSTGTLNVYRNGVRMKAGGNDYTVDADNNGYTFVTAPATGDVILHSFLKSSNVMIQGSNSMVMGETPTGLVNGSNVTYVLAGTPTGNIVLILNGQVLTLTEDYTISGNTITMLTAPITGDIIRTIYLSVGVATGNADTLDGQHGSYYLPADGANTTEKVLNTQCKCRAYLGTNQLNLTDSAYVKVNLDTESYDIGSDFDTTNKRFVAPVSGYYQVNAGIYFNGVTADKRVQTHIYVNGASYVNGMATNGSSAGINCNVSDVVYCAAGQYIELYARSISGDNITDLEAGVWTYMSIHLLSV
;
A
#
# COMPACT_ATOMS: atom_id res chain seq x y z
N MET A 1 -17.50 -8.29 -11.17
CA MET A 1 -16.36 -8.56 -10.28
C MET A 1 -16.79 -8.38 -8.84
N TYR A 2 -17.00 -9.50 -8.15
CA TYR A 2 -17.59 -9.57 -6.82
C TYR A 2 -16.89 -8.64 -5.82
N LYS A 3 -17.65 -7.66 -5.32
CA LYS A 3 -17.15 -6.59 -4.46
C LYS A 3 -16.73 -7.15 -3.09
N LYS A 4 -15.42 -7.14 -2.86
CA LYS A 4 -14.68 -6.73 -1.64
C LYS A 4 -15.05 -7.28 -0.25
N LYS A 5 -15.87 -8.33 -0.10
CA LYS A 5 -15.93 -9.10 1.15
C LYS A 5 -15.50 -10.55 0.91
N ASN A 6 -14.54 -11.03 1.69
CA ASN A 6 -14.01 -12.39 1.62
C ASN A 6 -14.16 -13.04 3.00
N PHE A 7 -14.23 -14.37 3.04
CA PHE A 7 -14.39 -15.18 4.26
C PHE A 7 -15.67 -14.88 5.07
N ALA A 8 -16.68 -14.28 4.45
CA ALA A 8 -17.97 -14.07 5.09
C ALA A 8 -18.65 -15.43 5.37
N LYS A 9 -18.91 -15.73 6.64
CA LYS A 9 -19.57 -16.96 7.09
C LYS A 9 -20.74 -16.63 8.03
N SER A 10 -21.83 -17.35 7.88
CA SER A 10 -22.95 -17.40 8.81
C SER A 10 -23.55 -18.82 8.85
N ALA A 11 -24.67 -18.97 9.55
CA ALA A 11 -25.48 -20.18 9.60
C ALA A 11 -26.88 -19.88 9.07
N SER A 12 -27.54 -20.88 8.50
CA SER A 12 -28.96 -20.84 8.18
C SER A 12 -29.77 -20.61 9.46
N TYR A 13 -30.67 -19.63 9.40
CA TYR A 13 -31.57 -19.33 10.52
C TYR A 13 -32.92 -20.03 10.38
N GLU A 14 -33.26 -20.41 9.16
CA GLU A 14 -34.42 -21.25 8.83
C GLU A 14 -33.97 -22.43 7.96
N GLN A 15 -34.77 -23.50 7.95
CA GLN A 15 -34.53 -24.64 7.08
C GLN A 15 -34.66 -24.19 5.62
N LEU A 16 -33.69 -24.56 4.79
CA LEU A 16 -33.73 -24.31 3.35
C LEU A 16 -34.08 -25.62 2.64
N VAL A 17 -35.28 -25.72 2.12
CA VAL A 17 -35.76 -26.92 1.43
C VAL A 17 -35.12 -27.04 0.03
N ALA A 18 -35.03 -28.25 -0.51
CA ALA A 18 -34.31 -28.55 -1.76
C ALA A 18 -34.80 -27.77 -3.01
N GLY A 19 -36.02 -27.23 -2.99
CA GLY A 19 -36.59 -26.40 -4.08
C GLY A 19 -36.59 -24.90 -3.80
N GLU A 20 -36.19 -24.48 -2.61
CA GLU A 20 -36.21 -23.07 -2.22
C GLU A 20 -34.97 -22.33 -2.73
N VAL A 21 -35.19 -21.07 -3.08
CA VAL A 21 -34.17 -20.15 -3.61
C VAL A 21 -33.96 -18.96 -2.70
N SER A 22 -34.55 -18.96 -1.50
CA SER A 22 -34.41 -17.90 -0.51
C SER A 22 -33.78 -18.50 0.75
N LEU A 23 -32.61 -18.00 1.13
CA LEU A 23 -31.93 -18.39 2.35
C LEU A 23 -31.93 -17.24 3.34
N LEU A 24 -32.50 -17.47 4.52
CA LEU A 24 -32.36 -16.59 5.68
C LEU A 24 -31.19 -17.07 6.54
N ILE A 25 -30.26 -16.18 6.85
CA ILE A 25 -29.13 -16.48 7.75
C ILE A 25 -29.33 -15.83 9.12
N THR A 26 -28.43 -16.10 10.06
CA THR A 26 -28.45 -15.51 11.40
C THR A 26 -28.64 -14.00 11.34
N PRO A 27 -29.63 -13.42 12.05
CA PRO A 27 -29.90 -11.99 12.02
C PRO A 27 -28.67 -11.14 12.35
N GLY A 28 -28.43 -10.11 11.54
CA GLY A 28 -27.29 -9.19 11.64
C GLY A 28 -26.01 -9.68 10.96
N ASP A 29 -25.92 -10.94 10.52
CA ASP A 29 -24.72 -11.45 9.85
C ASP A 29 -24.61 -11.03 8.39
N GLY A 30 -25.69 -10.59 7.75
CA GLY A 30 -25.63 -10.19 6.35
C GLY A 30 -24.72 -8.99 6.08
N VAL A 31 -24.40 -8.18 7.09
CA VAL A 31 -23.37 -7.13 6.98
C VAL A 31 -21.98 -7.69 6.67
N LYS A 32 -21.73 -8.98 6.92
CA LYS A 32 -20.47 -9.68 6.59
C LYS A 32 -20.35 -9.96 5.09
N PHE A 33 -21.48 -10.00 4.35
CA PHE A 33 -21.55 -10.40 2.94
C PHE A 33 -21.64 -9.18 2.00
N PRO A 34 -21.41 -9.35 0.68
CA PRO A 34 -21.55 -8.28 -0.29
C PRO A 34 -22.91 -7.58 -0.20
N ASP A 35 -22.92 -6.26 -0.44
CA ASP A 35 -24.09 -5.42 -0.23
C ASP A 35 -25.32 -5.86 -1.04
N ILE A 36 -26.52 -5.52 -0.56
CA ILE A 36 -27.81 -5.82 -1.18
C ILE A 36 -27.84 -5.43 -2.67
N GLY A 37 -28.37 -6.32 -3.51
CA GLY A 37 -28.68 -6.05 -4.92
C GLY A 37 -28.35 -7.20 -5.87
N ALA A 38 -29.17 -7.37 -6.91
CA ALA A 38 -29.01 -8.42 -7.93
C ALA A 38 -27.73 -8.30 -8.76
N ASP A 39 -27.09 -7.12 -8.78
CA ASP A 39 -25.81 -6.90 -9.43
C ASP A 39 -24.61 -7.32 -8.55
N ASN A 40 -24.83 -7.53 -7.25
CA ASN A 40 -23.81 -7.94 -6.27
C ASN A 40 -23.89 -9.45 -6.02
N VAL A 41 -23.90 -10.24 -7.10
CA VAL A 41 -23.90 -11.71 -7.01
C VAL A 41 -22.57 -12.19 -6.40
N PHE A 42 -22.47 -13.45 -5.97
CA PHE A 42 -21.22 -14.11 -5.55
C PHE A 42 -21.41 -15.63 -5.50
N MET A 43 -20.31 -16.39 -5.46
CA MET A 43 -20.35 -17.83 -5.21
C MET A 43 -20.22 -18.11 -3.71
N ALA A 44 -21.00 -19.07 -3.24
CA ALA A 44 -21.01 -19.48 -1.84
C ALA A 44 -21.19 -20.99 -1.71
N VAL A 45 -20.87 -21.53 -0.53
CA VAL A 45 -20.97 -22.94 -0.22
C VAL A 45 -21.84 -23.14 1.02
N LEU A 46 -22.75 -24.10 0.91
CA LEU A 46 -23.56 -24.64 2.00
C LEU A 46 -22.97 -26.00 2.44
N TRP A 47 -22.83 -26.20 3.75
CA TRP A 47 -22.37 -27.48 4.31
C TRP A 47 -22.91 -27.71 5.73
N GLY A 48 -22.96 -28.98 6.14
CA GLY A 48 -23.60 -29.37 7.39
C GLY A 48 -22.88 -28.86 8.63
N GLU A 49 -23.63 -28.44 9.66
CA GLU A 49 -23.08 -27.95 10.93
C GLU A 49 -22.08 -28.93 11.59
N GLN A 50 -22.29 -30.24 11.40
CA GLN A 50 -21.42 -31.28 11.96
C GLN A 50 -19.99 -31.29 11.39
N TYR A 51 -19.74 -30.58 10.29
CA TYR A 51 -18.44 -30.54 9.63
C TYR A 51 -17.73 -29.21 9.90
N GLY A 52 -16.46 -29.28 10.27
CA GLY A 52 -15.67 -28.10 10.61
C GLY A 52 -15.42 -27.17 9.42
N SER A 53 -15.52 -27.70 8.20
CA SER A 53 -15.27 -26.99 6.96
C SER A 53 -15.97 -27.64 5.77
N PRO A 54 -16.19 -26.90 4.66
CA PRO A 54 -16.94 -27.42 3.52
C PRO A 54 -16.32 -28.67 2.90
N GLU A 55 -14.98 -28.76 2.82
CA GLU A 55 -14.28 -29.90 2.21
C GLU A 55 -14.50 -31.23 2.95
N GLN A 56 -14.93 -31.18 4.20
CA GLN A 56 -15.27 -32.35 5.01
C GLN A 56 -16.68 -32.86 4.73
N ASP A 57 -17.57 -32.06 4.14
CA ASP A 57 -18.91 -32.47 3.75
C ASP A 57 -18.90 -32.99 2.28
N PRO A 58 -19.03 -34.31 2.06
CA PRO A 58 -19.09 -34.85 0.70
C PRO A 58 -20.35 -34.43 -0.05
N ASN A 59 -21.37 -33.93 0.66
CA ASN A 59 -22.64 -33.49 0.10
C ASN A 59 -22.82 -31.96 0.17
N ARG A 60 -21.72 -31.20 0.33
CA ARG A 60 -21.75 -29.74 0.23
C ARG A 60 -22.40 -29.28 -1.08
N GLU A 61 -23.05 -28.12 -1.03
CA GLU A 61 -23.65 -27.52 -2.22
C GLU A 61 -22.99 -26.19 -2.52
N ILE A 62 -22.65 -25.98 -3.79
CA ILE A 62 -22.17 -24.70 -4.28
C ILE A 62 -23.37 -23.97 -4.86
N VAL A 63 -23.55 -22.71 -4.47
CA VAL A 63 -24.66 -21.85 -4.90
C VAL A 63 -24.12 -20.53 -5.41
N LYS A 64 -24.86 -19.92 -6.34
CA LYS A 64 -24.66 -18.53 -6.72
C LYS A 64 -25.69 -17.69 -5.97
N ALA A 65 -25.27 -16.65 -5.27
CA ALA A 65 -26.13 -15.91 -4.35
C ALA A 65 -26.02 -14.39 -4.53
N TYR A 66 -27.09 -13.66 -4.24
CA TYR A 66 -26.99 -12.22 -3.96
C TYR A 66 -27.88 -11.89 -2.76
N GLN A 67 -27.49 -10.87 -2.00
CA GLN A 67 -28.27 -10.42 -0.85
C GLN A 67 -29.52 -9.67 -1.35
N SER A 68 -30.70 -10.22 -1.10
CA SER A 68 -31.99 -9.63 -1.50
C SER A 68 -32.55 -8.70 -0.43
N ASP A 69 -32.19 -8.94 0.83
CA ASP A 69 -32.44 -8.08 1.99
C ASP A 69 -31.34 -8.31 3.04
N THR A 70 -31.31 -7.51 4.10
CA THR A 70 -30.25 -7.43 5.11
C THR A 70 -29.71 -8.77 5.57
N ASP A 71 -30.54 -9.80 5.80
CA ASP A 71 -30.07 -11.15 6.18
C ASP A 71 -30.62 -12.25 5.26
N THR A 72 -31.17 -11.88 4.10
CA THR A 72 -31.81 -12.81 3.17
C THR A 72 -31.08 -12.81 1.83
N PHE A 73 -30.87 -14.01 1.29
CA PHE A 73 -30.17 -14.22 0.02
C PHE A 73 -31.09 -14.91 -0.98
N PHE A 74 -31.09 -14.41 -2.22
CA PHE A 74 -31.57 -15.17 -3.36
C PHE A 74 -30.47 -16.12 -3.83
N LEU A 75 -30.83 -17.36 -4.14
CA LEU A 75 -29.93 -18.44 -4.54
C LEU A 75 -30.27 -19.01 -5.92
N VAL A 76 -29.24 -19.22 -6.74
CA VAL A 76 -29.23 -20.20 -7.81
C VAL A 76 -28.50 -21.45 -7.30
N ARG A 77 -29.26 -22.53 -7.16
CA ARG A 77 -28.85 -23.79 -6.51
C ARG A 77 -28.00 -24.66 -7.44
N ALA A 78 -27.39 -25.72 -6.90
CA ALA A 78 -26.73 -26.78 -7.67
C ALA A 78 -25.68 -26.29 -8.69
N GLN A 79 -24.78 -25.39 -8.28
CA GLN A 79 -23.70 -24.90 -9.14
C GLN A 79 -22.51 -25.86 -9.13
N GLU A 80 -21.62 -25.73 -10.12
CA GLU A 80 -20.33 -26.45 -10.21
C GLU A 80 -20.46 -27.98 -10.05
N GLY A 81 -21.54 -28.56 -10.58
CA GLY A 81 -21.78 -30.00 -10.55
C GLY A 81 -22.25 -30.54 -9.19
N THR A 82 -22.51 -29.67 -8.20
CA THR A 82 -23.18 -30.05 -6.96
C THR A 82 -24.70 -30.22 -7.16
N SER A 83 -25.40 -30.80 -6.18
CA SER A 83 -26.85 -31.03 -6.24
C SER A 83 -27.57 -30.23 -5.15
N ALA A 84 -28.73 -29.68 -5.50
CA ALA A 84 -29.61 -29.01 -4.53
C ALA A 84 -30.16 -30.03 -3.52
N ARG A 85 -30.10 -29.70 -2.24
CA ARG A 85 -30.67 -30.53 -1.17
C ARG A 85 -31.30 -29.68 -0.06
N GLN A 86 -31.92 -30.37 0.89
CA GLN A 86 -32.39 -29.73 2.12
C GLN A 86 -31.19 -29.41 3.03
N TRP A 87 -31.22 -28.22 3.63
CA TRP A 87 -30.26 -27.75 4.63
C TRP A 87 -31.02 -27.40 5.90
N GLU A 88 -30.55 -27.90 7.03
CA GLU A 88 -31.16 -27.70 8.34
C GLU A 88 -30.78 -26.34 8.93
N ILE A 89 -31.53 -25.90 9.94
CA ILE A 89 -31.16 -24.73 10.74
C ILE A 89 -29.80 -24.98 11.40
N GLY A 90 -28.89 -24.01 11.35
CA GLY A 90 -27.53 -24.13 11.88
C GLY A 90 -26.47 -24.54 10.85
N ASP A 91 -26.90 -25.11 9.71
CA ASP A 91 -26.00 -25.43 8.60
C ASP A 91 -25.31 -24.16 8.07
N HIS A 92 -24.08 -24.33 7.64
CA HIS A 92 -23.20 -23.21 7.38
C HIS A 92 -23.36 -22.65 5.97
N PHE A 93 -23.29 -21.33 5.84
CA PHE A 93 -23.27 -20.60 4.58
C PHE A 93 -22.04 -19.70 4.53
N MET A 94 -21.19 -19.86 3.51
CA MET A 94 -19.95 -19.08 3.40
C MET A 94 -19.69 -18.63 1.97
N LEU A 95 -19.33 -17.36 1.84
CA LEU A 95 -18.69 -16.85 0.64
C LEU A 95 -17.27 -17.39 0.60
N THR A 96 -16.94 -18.15 -0.44
CA THR A 96 -15.60 -18.68 -0.68
C THR A 96 -15.26 -18.63 -2.17
N ALA A 97 -13.96 -18.62 -2.47
CA ALA A 97 -13.48 -18.74 -3.83
C ALA A 97 -13.69 -20.18 -4.31
N THR A 98 -14.59 -20.36 -5.28
CA THR A 98 -14.84 -21.63 -5.98
C THR A 98 -14.22 -21.60 -7.38
N ALA A 99 -14.35 -22.68 -8.16
CA ALA A 99 -13.81 -22.73 -9.52
C ALA A 99 -14.37 -21.61 -10.40
N GLY A 100 -15.66 -21.27 -10.24
CA GLY A 100 -16.32 -20.18 -10.94
C GLY A 100 -15.72 -18.79 -10.66
N VAL A 101 -15.09 -18.58 -9.50
CA VAL A 101 -14.36 -17.34 -9.20
C VAL A 101 -13.07 -17.25 -10.02
N PHE A 102 -12.37 -18.38 -10.20
CA PHE A 102 -11.16 -18.44 -11.02
C PHE A 102 -11.47 -18.45 -12.51
N GLU A 103 -12.57 -19.08 -12.95
CA GLU A 103 -13.05 -18.98 -14.33
C GLU A 103 -13.49 -17.55 -14.68
N GLU A 104 -14.09 -16.80 -13.75
CA GLU A 104 -14.37 -15.37 -13.96
C GLU A 104 -13.07 -14.57 -14.12
N LEU A 105 -12.02 -14.90 -13.35
CA LEU A 105 -10.72 -14.25 -13.45
C LEU A 105 -10.00 -14.61 -14.77
N ASP A 106 -10.06 -15.87 -15.20
CA ASP A 106 -9.47 -16.31 -16.46
C ASP A 106 -10.20 -15.66 -17.65
N ASN A 107 -11.53 -15.58 -17.59
CA ASN A 107 -12.35 -14.87 -18.58
C ASN A 107 -12.23 -13.34 -18.49
N ALA A 108 -11.78 -12.79 -17.37
CA ALA A 108 -11.50 -11.37 -17.19
C ALA A 108 -10.21 -10.92 -17.88
N THR A 109 -9.37 -11.86 -18.35
CA THR A 109 -8.12 -11.53 -19.04
C THR A 109 -8.42 -10.93 -20.42
N ILE A 110 -7.97 -9.69 -20.68
CA ILE A 110 -8.00 -9.08 -22.02
C ILE A 110 -7.09 -9.90 -22.92
N GLY A 111 -7.67 -10.82 -23.68
CA GLY A 111 -6.99 -11.60 -24.69
C GLY A 111 -7.09 -10.93 -26.05
N TYR A 112 -5.97 -10.82 -26.77
CA TYR A 112 -5.99 -10.54 -28.20
C TYR A 112 -6.20 -11.86 -28.96
N VAL A 113 -7.24 -11.89 -29.79
CA VAL A 113 -7.47 -12.96 -30.75
C VAL A 113 -6.88 -12.51 -32.09
N ALA A 114 -5.92 -13.27 -32.58
CA ALA A 114 -5.19 -12.97 -33.81
C ALA A 114 -5.57 -13.96 -34.90
N GLU A 115 -5.99 -13.46 -36.06
CA GLU A 115 -6.17 -14.23 -37.30
C GLU A 115 -7.03 -15.48 -37.10
N GLU A 116 -8.11 -15.33 -36.35
CA GLU A 116 -9.12 -16.38 -36.21
C GLU A 116 -9.83 -16.58 -37.56
N ALA A 117 -10.09 -17.84 -37.92
CA ALA A 117 -11.00 -18.17 -39.01
C ALA A 117 -12.41 -18.37 -38.44
N PRO A 118 -13.45 -17.76 -39.04
CA PRO A 118 -14.82 -17.95 -38.59
C PRO A 118 -15.27 -19.40 -38.85
N ALA A 119 -16.27 -19.87 -38.10
CA ALA A 119 -16.83 -21.21 -38.28
C ALA A 119 -17.52 -21.36 -39.65
N GLU A 120 -18.02 -20.27 -40.19
CA GLU A 120 -18.70 -20.24 -41.48
C GLU A 120 -17.71 -20.26 -42.65
N THR A 121 -18.03 -21.07 -43.68
CA THR A 121 -17.24 -21.13 -44.91
C THR A 121 -17.89 -20.27 -46.01
N PRO A 122 -17.13 -19.36 -46.66
CA PRO A 122 -17.62 -18.61 -47.82
C PRO A 122 -18.18 -19.50 -48.93
N ASN A 123 -19.38 -19.17 -49.41
CA ASN A 123 -20.07 -19.92 -50.47
C ASN A 123 -20.69 -19.03 -51.56
N GLY A 124 -20.39 -17.73 -51.56
CA GLY A 124 -20.97 -16.75 -52.49
C GLY A 124 -22.38 -16.27 -52.13
N ALA A 125 -22.99 -16.78 -51.05
CA ALA A 125 -24.33 -16.40 -50.60
C ALA A 125 -24.38 -16.00 -49.11
N ILE A 126 -23.51 -16.56 -48.27
CA ILE A 126 -23.46 -16.27 -46.83
C ILE A 126 -22.85 -14.89 -46.58
N THR A 127 -23.51 -14.09 -45.75
CA THR A 127 -23.07 -12.74 -45.38
C THR A 127 -22.69 -12.64 -43.91
N ASN A 128 -23.26 -13.47 -43.04
CA ASN A 128 -23.02 -13.42 -41.60
C ASN A 128 -21.93 -14.39 -41.20
N PHE A 129 -20.99 -13.89 -40.38
CA PHE A 129 -19.86 -14.63 -39.85
C PHE A 129 -19.75 -14.35 -38.36
N SER A 130 -19.46 -15.39 -37.57
CA SER A 130 -19.38 -15.30 -36.12
C SER A 130 -17.93 -15.19 -35.64
N THR A 131 -17.76 -14.75 -34.40
CA THR A 131 -16.51 -14.84 -33.67
C THR A 131 -16.60 -15.92 -32.58
N SER A 132 -15.48 -16.56 -32.21
CA SER A 132 -15.46 -17.57 -31.14
C SER A 132 -15.95 -17.05 -29.79
N VAL A 133 -15.76 -15.76 -29.54
CA VAL A 133 -16.20 -15.05 -28.34
C VAL A 133 -16.58 -13.61 -28.68
N PRO A 134 -17.38 -12.92 -27.86
CA PRO A 134 -17.70 -11.52 -28.07
C PRO A 134 -16.44 -10.65 -28.01
N PHE A 135 -16.39 -9.57 -28.80
CA PHE A 135 -15.27 -8.64 -28.89
C PHE A 135 -15.60 -7.27 -28.33
N SER A 136 -14.58 -6.53 -27.90
CA SER A 136 -14.74 -5.14 -27.44
C SER A 136 -15.12 -4.24 -28.61
N THR A 137 -16.12 -3.37 -28.42
CA THR A 137 -16.61 -2.45 -29.46
C THR A 137 -15.46 -1.69 -30.12
N GLY A 138 -15.44 -1.68 -31.45
CA GLY A 138 -14.43 -0.96 -32.25
C GLY A 138 -13.09 -1.69 -32.43
N THR A 139 -12.92 -2.89 -31.87
CA THR A 139 -11.65 -3.63 -31.97
C THR A 139 -11.61 -4.66 -33.10
N LEU A 140 -12.76 -5.00 -33.69
CA LEU A 140 -12.85 -6.00 -34.76
C LEU A 140 -12.14 -5.53 -36.03
N ASN A 141 -11.22 -6.36 -36.52
CA ASN A 141 -10.59 -6.28 -37.83
C ASN A 141 -10.97 -7.52 -38.63
N VAL A 142 -11.50 -7.34 -39.83
CA VAL A 142 -11.85 -8.44 -40.75
C VAL A 142 -10.94 -8.37 -41.97
N TYR A 143 -10.44 -9.52 -42.40
CA TYR A 143 -9.56 -9.69 -43.54
C TYR A 143 -10.17 -10.68 -44.52
N ARG A 144 -10.18 -10.33 -45.81
CA ARG A 144 -10.56 -11.23 -46.91
C ARG A 144 -9.36 -11.40 -47.83
N ASN A 145 -8.90 -12.64 -48.01
CA ASN A 145 -7.71 -12.97 -48.80
C ASN A 145 -6.48 -12.13 -48.41
N GLY A 146 -6.30 -11.89 -47.11
CA GLY A 146 -5.20 -11.08 -46.57
C GLY A 146 -5.40 -9.56 -46.64
N VAL A 147 -6.47 -9.06 -47.26
CA VAL A 147 -6.78 -7.62 -47.35
C VAL A 147 -7.74 -7.21 -46.24
N ARG A 148 -7.38 -6.16 -45.47
CA ARG A 148 -8.24 -5.62 -44.41
C ARG A 148 -9.47 -4.92 -45.00
N MET A 149 -10.64 -5.31 -44.51
CA MET A 149 -11.95 -4.80 -44.92
C MET A 149 -12.38 -3.59 -44.06
N LYS A 150 -13.25 -2.74 -44.60
CA LYS A 150 -13.79 -1.54 -43.94
C LYS A 150 -15.13 -1.80 -43.25
N ALA A 151 -15.20 -1.50 -41.96
CA ALA A 151 -16.44 -1.54 -41.17
C ALA A 151 -17.44 -0.42 -41.53
N GLY A 152 -18.57 -0.39 -40.82
CA GLY A 152 -19.55 0.71 -40.88
C GLY A 152 -20.44 0.68 -42.13
N GLY A 153 -20.64 -0.50 -42.73
CA GLY A 153 -21.49 -0.66 -43.91
C GLY A 153 -20.79 -0.39 -45.24
N ASN A 154 -19.45 -0.26 -45.24
CA ASN A 154 -18.66 -0.20 -46.48
C ASN A 154 -18.47 -1.61 -47.04
N ASP A 155 -17.74 -2.44 -46.30
CA ASP A 155 -17.51 -3.85 -46.66
C ASP A 155 -18.27 -4.79 -45.70
N TYR A 156 -18.41 -4.41 -44.43
CA TYR A 156 -19.19 -5.13 -43.43
C TYR A 156 -19.78 -4.21 -42.36
N THR A 157 -20.78 -4.72 -41.63
CA THR A 157 -21.33 -4.15 -40.39
C THR A 157 -21.06 -5.08 -39.22
N VAL A 158 -20.82 -4.52 -38.04
CA VAL A 158 -20.67 -5.28 -36.79
C VAL A 158 -22.06 -5.63 -36.26
N ASP A 159 -22.22 -6.85 -35.75
CA ASP A 159 -23.47 -7.30 -35.14
C ASP A 159 -23.67 -6.63 -33.77
N ALA A 160 -24.93 -6.42 -33.36
CA ALA A 160 -25.26 -5.58 -32.20
C ALA A 160 -24.77 -6.15 -30.85
N ASP A 161 -24.55 -7.46 -30.79
CA ASP A 161 -24.03 -8.18 -29.62
C ASP A 161 -22.50 -8.24 -29.57
N ASN A 162 -21.82 -7.65 -30.56
CA ASN A 162 -20.37 -7.76 -30.76
C ASN A 162 -19.87 -9.21 -30.80
N ASN A 163 -20.65 -10.16 -31.32
CA ASN A 163 -20.24 -11.56 -31.45
C ASN A 163 -20.21 -12.06 -32.91
N GLY A 164 -20.20 -11.12 -33.84
CA GLY A 164 -20.22 -11.40 -35.27
C GLY A 164 -20.20 -10.15 -36.13
N TYR A 165 -20.25 -10.36 -37.43
CA TYR A 165 -20.31 -9.32 -38.44
C TYR A 165 -21.02 -9.81 -39.70
N THR A 166 -21.59 -8.86 -40.42
CA THR A 166 -22.34 -9.08 -41.66
C THR A 166 -21.65 -8.37 -42.83
N PHE A 167 -21.17 -9.11 -43.83
CA PHE A 167 -20.66 -8.54 -45.07
C PHE A 167 -21.77 -7.89 -45.90
N VAL A 168 -21.47 -6.74 -46.50
CA VAL A 168 -22.35 -6.04 -47.44
C VAL A 168 -22.52 -6.84 -48.75
N THR A 169 -21.46 -7.52 -49.19
CA THR A 169 -21.48 -8.44 -50.33
C THR A 169 -20.91 -9.78 -49.89
N ALA A 170 -21.67 -10.85 -50.09
CA ALA A 170 -21.26 -12.21 -49.70
C ALA A 170 -19.88 -12.57 -50.30
N PRO A 171 -18.92 -13.01 -49.47
CA PRO A 171 -17.64 -13.52 -49.95
C PRO A 171 -17.85 -14.74 -50.87
N ALA A 172 -17.06 -14.83 -51.95
CA ALA A 172 -17.17 -15.86 -52.96
C ALA A 172 -16.70 -17.21 -52.42
N THR A 173 -17.15 -18.30 -53.06
CA THR A 173 -16.64 -19.64 -52.75
C THR A 173 -15.12 -19.67 -52.92
N GLY A 174 -14.40 -20.10 -51.88
CA GLY A 174 -12.94 -20.21 -51.88
C GLY A 174 -12.20 -18.97 -51.36
N ASP A 175 -12.91 -17.90 -51.01
CA ASP A 175 -12.28 -16.80 -50.26
C ASP A 175 -11.87 -17.26 -48.85
N VAL A 176 -10.75 -16.69 -48.37
CA VAL A 176 -10.26 -16.90 -47.02
C VAL A 176 -10.66 -15.70 -46.17
N ILE A 177 -11.41 -15.95 -45.09
CA ILE A 177 -11.78 -14.93 -44.11
C ILE A 177 -10.97 -15.15 -42.84
N LEU A 178 -10.36 -14.08 -42.35
CA LEU A 178 -9.70 -14.04 -41.04
C LEU A 178 -10.17 -12.81 -40.27
N HIS A 179 -10.16 -12.86 -38.94
CA HIS A 179 -10.50 -11.72 -38.11
C HIS A 179 -9.63 -11.67 -36.85
N SER A 180 -9.41 -10.45 -36.37
CA SER A 180 -8.62 -10.19 -35.17
C SER A 180 -9.32 -9.15 -34.32
N PHE A 181 -9.35 -9.35 -33.00
CA PHE A 181 -10.08 -8.50 -32.08
C PHE A 181 -9.57 -8.63 -30.65
N LEU A 182 -9.89 -7.65 -29.80
CA LEU A 182 -9.76 -7.82 -28.36
C LEU A 182 -11.06 -8.43 -27.85
N LYS A 183 -10.97 -9.47 -27.04
CA LYS A 183 -12.15 -10.05 -26.39
C LYS A 183 -12.90 -8.95 -25.62
N SER A 184 -14.24 -9.01 -25.63
CA SER A 184 -15.06 -8.17 -24.76
C SER A 184 -14.75 -8.58 -23.32
N SER A 185 -14.12 -7.69 -22.55
CA SER A 185 -13.99 -7.85 -21.11
C SER A 185 -14.87 -6.81 -20.43
N ASN A 186 -15.78 -7.28 -19.57
CA ASN A 186 -16.49 -6.43 -18.62
C ASN A 186 -15.62 -6.09 -17.40
N VAL A 187 -14.35 -6.50 -17.42
CA VAL A 187 -13.42 -6.39 -16.30
C VAL A 187 -12.24 -5.52 -16.70
N MET A 188 -12.18 -4.33 -16.11
CA MET A 188 -10.98 -3.52 -16.09
C MET A 188 -9.90 -4.29 -15.31
N ILE A 189 -8.90 -4.86 -15.98
CA ILE A 189 -7.70 -5.34 -15.28
C ILE A 189 -6.95 -4.10 -14.80
N GLN A 190 -7.20 -3.72 -13.54
CA GLN A 190 -6.42 -2.66 -12.89
C GLN A 190 -4.94 -3.06 -12.88
N GLY A 191 -4.09 -2.21 -13.46
CA GLY A 191 -2.63 -2.40 -13.49
C GLY A 191 -2.04 -2.98 -14.79
N SER A 192 -2.84 -3.23 -15.83
CA SER A 192 -2.32 -3.58 -17.16
C SER A 192 -2.30 -2.37 -18.08
N ASN A 193 -1.23 -2.21 -18.87
CA ASN A 193 -1.23 -1.28 -20.00
C ASN A 193 -2.26 -1.77 -21.03
N SER A 194 -3.22 -0.92 -21.40
CA SER A 194 -4.18 -1.27 -22.44
C SER A 194 -3.56 -0.97 -23.81
N MET A 195 -3.49 -1.96 -24.69
CA MET A 195 -3.08 -1.73 -26.07
C MET A 195 -4.26 -1.17 -26.86
N VAL A 196 -4.13 0.08 -27.30
CA VAL A 196 -5.09 0.76 -28.16
C VAL A 196 -4.65 0.53 -29.60
N MET A 197 -5.53 -0.07 -30.41
CA MET A 197 -5.24 -0.41 -31.80
C MET A 197 -6.19 0.32 -32.76
N GLY A 198 -5.62 0.99 -33.75
CA GLY A 198 -6.37 1.53 -34.88
C GLY A 198 -7.21 2.78 -34.57
N GLU A 199 -6.98 3.44 -33.43
CA GLU A 199 -7.63 4.70 -33.07
C GLU A 199 -7.36 5.76 -34.14
N THR A 200 -8.39 6.54 -34.48
CA THR A 200 -8.27 7.75 -35.29
C THR A 200 -8.21 8.96 -34.35
N PRO A 201 -7.07 9.66 -34.25
CA PRO A 201 -6.93 10.85 -33.41
C PRO A 201 -7.93 11.94 -33.83
N THR A 202 -8.36 12.77 -32.88
CA THR A 202 -9.24 13.92 -33.17
C THR A 202 -8.44 15.07 -33.79
N GLY A 203 -9.03 15.76 -34.77
CA GLY A 203 -8.40 16.85 -35.51
C GLY A 203 -8.88 16.85 -36.96
N LEU A 204 -9.01 18.03 -37.58
CA LEU A 204 -9.40 18.13 -38.98
C LEU A 204 -8.20 17.83 -39.88
N VAL A 205 -8.36 16.91 -40.82
CA VAL A 205 -7.38 16.65 -41.89
C VAL A 205 -7.72 17.55 -43.07
N ASN A 206 -7.00 18.67 -43.23
CA ASN A 206 -7.35 19.74 -44.17
C ASN A 206 -6.16 20.34 -44.95
N GLY A 207 -5.00 19.70 -44.92
CA GLY A 207 -3.78 20.21 -45.58
C GLY A 207 -3.04 21.33 -44.85
N SER A 208 -3.59 21.84 -43.74
CA SER A 208 -2.95 22.89 -42.93
C SER A 208 -2.83 22.55 -41.44
N ASN A 209 -3.70 21.68 -40.92
CA ASN A 209 -3.68 21.27 -39.52
C ASN A 209 -2.59 20.22 -39.26
N VAL A 210 -1.75 20.50 -38.25
CA VAL A 210 -0.65 19.62 -37.83
C VAL A 210 -0.89 18.97 -36.48
N THR A 211 -1.91 19.39 -35.73
CA THR A 211 -2.14 18.94 -34.36
C THR A 211 -3.32 17.97 -34.30
N TYR A 212 -3.10 16.83 -33.65
CA TYR A 212 -4.09 15.78 -33.48
C TYR A 212 -4.06 15.22 -32.05
N VAL A 213 -5.21 14.90 -31.47
CA VAL A 213 -5.31 14.52 -30.04
C VAL A 213 -5.86 13.11 -29.89
N LEU A 214 -5.13 12.29 -29.14
CA LEU A 214 -5.52 10.95 -28.73
C LEU A 214 -6.51 10.99 -27.57
N ALA A 215 -7.41 10.01 -27.54
CA ALA A 215 -8.37 9.81 -26.46
C ALA A 215 -7.70 9.43 -25.13
N GLY A 216 -6.56 8.73 -25.18
CA GLY A 216 -5.74 8.36 -24.02
C GLY A 216 -4.31 8.89 -24.09
N THR A 217 -3.64 8.94 -22.94
CA THR A 217 -2.21 9.29 -22.87
C THR A 217 -1.35 8.04 -23.07
N PRO A 218 -0.48 7.99 -24.09
CA PRO A 218 0.45 6.89 -24.28
C PRO A 218 1.47 6.76 -23.15
N THR A 219 1.84 5.52 -22.81
CA THR A 219 2.87 5.20 -21.80
C THR A 219 4.29 5.17 -22.38
N GLY A 220 4.42 5.42 -23.67
CA GLY A 220 5.65 5.33 -24.45
C GLY A 220 5.42 5.80 -25.88
N ASN A 221 6.30 5.37 -26.79
CA ASN A 221 6.17 5.69 -28.21
C ASN A 221 4.90 5.07 -28.81
N ILE A 222 4.40 5.70 -29.87
CA ILE A 222 3.26 5.22 -30.64
C ILE A 222 3.72 4.70 -32.00
N VAL A 223 2.89 3.89 -32.65
CA VAL A 223 2.98 3.64 -34.09
C VAL A 223 1.94 4.52 -34.76
N LEU A 224 2.39 5.56 -35.47
CA LEU A 224 1.51 6.42 -36.26
C LEU A 224 1.48 5.95 -37.71
N ILE A 225 0.27 5.84 -38.27
CA ILE A 225 0.03 5.31 -39.61
C ILE A 225 -0.72 6.37 -40.43
N LEU A 226 -0.16 6.79 -41.55
CA LEU A 226 -0.79 7.68 -42.53
C LEU A 226 -1.05 6.92 -43.82
N ASN A 227 -2.31 6.77 -44.24
CA ASN A 227 -2.70 6.04 -45.45
C ASN A 227 -2.13 4.61 -45.55
N GLY A 228 -1.90 3.96 -44.40
CA GLY A 228 -1.32 2.61 -44.33
C GLY A 228 0.21 2.58 -44.23
N GLN A 229 0.90 3.72 -44.31
CA GLN A 229 2.35 3.82 -44.13
C GLN A 229 2.68 4.18 -42.67
N VAL A 230 3.63 3.45 -42.07
CA VAL A 230 4.15 3.77 -40.73
C VAL A 230 5.06 4.99 -40.83
N LEU A 231 4.84 5.96 -39.95
CA LEU A 231 5.60 7.20 -39.87
C LEU A 231 6.67 7.14 -38.77
N THR A 232 7.76 7.86 -38.96
CA THR A 232 8.92 7.90 -38.06
C THR A 232 8.80 9.03 -37.03
N LEU A 233 8.98 8.71 -35.74
CA LEU A 233 9.00 9.70 -34.66
C LEU A 233 10.18 10.65 -34.83
N THR A 234 9.96 11.94 -34.55
CA THR A 234 10.85 13.10 -34.75
C THR A 234 11.14 13.51 -36.21
N GLU A 235 10.97 12.60 -37.18
CA GLU A 235 11.14 12.90 -38.60
C GLU A 235 9.82 13.29 -39.28
N ASP A 236 8.74 12.56 -39.00
CA ASP A 236 7.42 12.80 -39.58
C ASP A 236 6.43 13.42 -38.58
N TYR A 237 6.58 13.11 -37.30
CA TYR A 237 5.73 13.63 -36.22
C TYR A 237 6.45 13.67 -34.87
N THR A 238 5.91 14.44 -33.94
CA THR A 238 6.29 14.41 -32.52
C THR A 238 5.07 14.11 -31.66
N ILE A 239 5.27 13.69 -30.41
CA ILE A 239 4.19 13.44 -29.46
C ILE A 239 4.56 13.98 -28.07
N SER A 240 3.60 14.62 -27.41
CA SER A 240 3.72 15.06 -26.02
C SER A 240 2.38 14.88 -25.31
N GLY A 241 2.38 14.15 -24.19
CA GLY A 241 1.15 13.69 -23.56
C GLY A 241 0.30 12.89 -24.57
N ASN A 242 -0.94 13.30 -24.76
CA ASN A 242 -1.85 12.72 -25.75
C ASN A 242 -1.90 13.50 -27.08
N THR A 243 -1.01 14.46 -27.31
CA THR A 243 -1.04 15.33 -28.48
C THR A 243 0.06 14.96 -29.48
N ILE A 244 -0.35 14.62 -30.70
CA ILE A 244 0.49 14.38 -31.86
C ILE A 244 0.65 15.69 -32.63
N THR A 245 1.88 16.02 -33.01
CA THR A 245 2.19 17.15 -33.90
C THR A 245 2.93 16.64 -35.14
N MET A 246 2.27 16.68 -36.30
CA MET A 246 2.83 16.30 -37.60
C MET A 246 3.81 17.36 -38.09
N LEU A 247 4.92 16.96 -38.71
CA LEU A 247 5.87 17.90 -39.33
C LEU A 247 5.39 18.37 -40.71
N THR A 248 4.65 17.53 -41.43
CA THR A 248 3.93 17.89 -42.67
C THR A 248 2.45 17.64 -42.47
N ALA A 249 1.62 18.64 -42.75
CA ALA A 249 0.17 18.55 -42.58
C ALA A 249 -0.45 17.52 -43.56
N PRO A 250 -1.18 16.50 -43.07
CA PRO A 250 -1.92 15.58 -43.92
C PRO A 250 -2.98 16.31 -44.77
N ILE A 251 -3.11 15.92 -46.04
CA ILE A 251 -4.03 16.56 -47.00
C ILE A 251 -5.45 16.01 -46.86
N THR A 252 -6.45 16.79 -47.25
CA THR A 252 -7.86 16.37 -47.20
C THR A 252 -8.06 15.02 -47.88
N GLY A 253 -8.59 14.04 -47.13
CA GLY A 253 -8.79 12.67 -47.59
C GLY A 253 -7.78 11.66 -47.02
N ASP A 254 -6.68 12.13 -46.45
CA ASP A 254 -5.72 11.26 -45.74
C ASP A 254 -6.33 10.65 -44.48
N ILE A 255 -5.90 9.43 -44.16
CA ILE A 255 -6.36 8.66 -43.00
C ILE A 255 -5.21 8.49 -42.01
N ILE A 256 -5.44 8.96 -40.77
CA ILE A 256 -4.51 8.79 -39.65
C ILE A 256 -5.02 7.70 -38.72
N ARG A 257 -4.14 6.77 -38.34
CA ARG A 257 -4.39 5.75 -37.30
C ARG A 257 -3.20 5.62 -36.37
N THR A 258 -3.46 5.21 -35.14
CA THR A 258 -2.41 4.96 -34.15
C THR A 258 -2.52 3.57 -33.50
N ILE A 259 -1.39 3.03 -33.05
CA ILE A 259 -1.30 1.93 -32.10
C ILE A 259 -0.43 2.39 -30.94
N TYR A 260 -0.91 2.26 -29.71
CA TYR A 260 -0.15 2.64 -28.52
C TYR A 260 -0.59 1.89 -27.27
N LEU A 261 0.29 1.85 -26.27
CA LEU A 261 -0.06 1.42 -24.93
C LEU A 261 -0.55 2.65 -24.15
N SER A 262 -1.69 2.56 -23.48
CA SER A 262 -2.18 3.57 -22.55
C SER A 262 -2.19 3.04 -21.11
N VAL A 263 -1.92 3.92 -20.13
CA VAL A 263 -2.15 3.57 -18.73
C VAL A 263 -3.66 3.65 -18.52
N GLY A 264 -4.30 2.51 -18.28
CA GLY A 264 -5.55 2.49 -17.53
C GLY A 264 -5.22 2.95 -16.12
N VAL A 265 -5.64 4.18 -15.77
CA VAL A 265 -5.41 4.92 -14.52
C VAL A 265 -4.87 4.04 -13.37
N ALA A 266 -3.63 4.31 -12.96
CA ALA A 266 -3.02 3.66 -11.81
C ALA A 266 -3.74 4.08 -10.52
N THR A 267 -4.53 3.18 -9.94
CA THR A 267 -4.79 3.14 -8.50
C THR A 267 -4.82 1.67 -8.07
N GLY A 268 -3.65 1.04 -8.12
CA GLY A 268 -3.50 -0.41 -7.93
C GLY A 268 -2.29 -0.84 -7.11
N ASN A 269 -1.53 0.08 -6.51
CA ASN A 269 -0.87 -0.29 -5.26
C ASN A 269 -1.90 -0.04 -4.14
N ALA A 270 -1.91 -0.90 -3.12
CA ALA A 270 -2.87 -0.85 -2.01
C ALA A 270 -2.92 0.50 -1.26
N ASP A 271 -1.98 1.38 -1.55
CA ASP A 271 -1.69 2.64 -0.88
C ASP A 271 -2.67 3.80 -1.21
N THR A 272 -3.31 3.80 -2.39
CA THR A 272 -4.15 4.95 -2.81
C THR A 272 -5.66 4.71 -2.64
N LEU A 273 -6.09 3.57 -2.09
CA LEU A 273 -7.50 3.17 -2.08
C LEU A 273 -8.21 3.49 -0.74
N ASP A 274 -7.47 3.50 0.36
CA ASP A 274 -7.94 3.85 1.71
C ASP A 274 -7.14 5.02 2.34
N GLY A 275 -6.15 5.55 1.62
CA GLY A 275 -5.27 6.62 2.10
C GLY A 275 -4.30 6.17 3.20
N GLN A 276 -4.09 4.87 3.37
CA GLN A 276 -3.21 4.31 4.39
C GLN A 276 -2.11 3.46 3.75
N HIS A 277 -0.89 4.02 3.78
CA HIS A 277 0.35 3.29 3.55
C HIS A 277 0.38 2.02 4.41
N GLY A 278 0.99 0.93 3.91
CA GLY A 278 1.19 -0.34 4.64
C GLY A 278 1.92 -0.24 5.99
N SER A 279 2.45 0.95 6.35
CA SER A 279 2.88 1.26 7.71
C SER A 279 1.74 1.33 8.74
N TYR A 280 0.48 1.40 8.30
CA TYR A 280 -0.71 1.43 9.17
C TYR A 280 -1.11 0.05 9.71
N TYR A 281 -0.68 -1.04 9.07
CA TYR A 281 -1.00 -2.43 9.45
C TYR A 281 0.09 -3.14 10.25
N LEU A 282 1.18 -2.45 10.58
CA LEU A 282 1.94 -2.86 11.76
C LEU A 282 1.00 -2.70 12.95
N PRO A 283 0.83 -3.72 13.81
CA PRO A 283 -0.06 -3.60 14.96
C PRO A 283 0.30 -2.31 15.68
N ALA A 284 -0.69 -1.44 15.86
CA ALA A 284 -0.60 -0.38 16.83
C ALA A 284 -0.47 -1.05 18.21
N ASP A 285 0.73 -1.51 18.54
CA ASP A 285 1.12 -1.71 19.92
C ASP A 285 0.93 -0.36 20.60
N GLY A 286 0.00 -0.32 21.56
CA GLY A 286 -0.55 0.88 22.15
C GLY A 286 0.53 1.89 22.55
N ALA A 287 0.84 2.81 21.63
CA ALA A 287 1.85 3.84 21.80
C ALA A 287 3.28 3.34 22.11
N ASN A 288 3.73 2.23 21.53
CA ASN A 288 5.14 1.82 21.62
C ASN A 288 5.80 1.75 20.24
N THR A 289 6.05 2.93 19.65
CA THR A 289 6.85 3.05 18.43
C THR A 289 8.30 2.65 18.72
N THR A 290 8.59 1.36 18.57
CA THR A 290 9.95 0.82 18.61
C THR A 290 10.85 1.41 17.51
N GLU A 291 10.28 2.13 16.53
CA GLU A 291 11.05 2.97 15.60
C GLU A 291 11.51 4.32 16.17
N LYS A 292 10.85 4.86 17.20
CA LYS A 292 11.46 5.94 17.99
C LYS A 292 12.56 5.37 18.89
N VAL A 293 12.41 4.15 19.39
CA VAL A 293 13.39 3.52 20.29
C VAL A 293 14.72 3.17 19.58
N LEU A 294 14.69 2.85 18.28
CA LEU A 294 15.91 2.67 17.48
C LEU A 294 16.53 3.97 16.95
N ASN A 295 15.80 5.09 16.95
CA ASN A 295 16.29 6.39 16.45
C ASN A 295 16.44 7.48 17.53
N THR A 296 16.00 7.26 18.78
CA THR A 296 16.27 8.22 19.85
C THR A 296 17.66 7.94 20.40
N GLN A 297 18.69 8.45 19.71
CA GLN A 297 20.06 8.47 20.21
C GLN A 297 20.18 9.48 21.36
N CYS A 298 19.54 9.24 22.50
CA CYS A 298 19.72 10.06 23.71
C CYS A 298 21.10 9.78 24.29
N LYS A 299 22.08 10.59 23.89
CA LYS A 299 23.41 10.53 24.48
C LYS A 299 24.01 11.93 24.55
N CYS A 300 24.43 12.30 25.74
CA CYS A 300 25.05 13.59 25.99
C CYS A 300 26.27 13.43 26.90
N ARG A 301 27.18 14.38 26.81
CA ARG A 301 28.23 14.60 27.80
C ARG A 301 28.43 16.09 27.98
N ALA A 302 28.24 16.54 29.22
CA ALA A 302 28.51 17.91 29.65
C ALA A 302 29.59 17.93 30.72
N TYR A 303 30.32 19.05 30.80
CA TYR A 303 31.40 19.28 31.76
C TYR A 303 31.35 20.71 32.31
N LEU A 304 32.06 20.91 33.42
CA LEU A 304 32.20 22.22 34.08
C LEU A 304 33.20 23.07 33.29
N GLY A 305 32.78 24.18 32.69
CA GLY A 305 33.61 25.06 31.88
C GLY A 305 34.39 26.11 32.68
N THR A 306 33.93 26.47 33.87
CA THR A 306 34.60 27.43 34.78
C THR A 306 34.63 26.90 36.21
N ASN A 307 35.73 27.09 36.93
CA ASN A 307 35.89 26.58 38.30
C ASN A 307 34.74 27.05 39.20
N GLN A 308 34.18 26.14 39.99
CA GLN A 308 33.14 26.46 40.97
C GLN A 308 33.78 26.50 42.35
N LEU A 309 33.96 27.71 42.87
CA LEU A 309 34.80 27.96 44.03
C LEU A 309 34.02 27.93 45.35
N ASN A 310 34.73 27.63 46.44
CA ASN A 310 34.31 27.76 47.83
C ASN A 310 32.96 27.08 48.11
N LEU A 311 32.87 25.79 47.80
CA LEU A 311 31.68 25.00 48.12
C LEU A 311 31.34 25.14 49.61
N THR A 312 30.07 25.37 49.91
CA THR A 312 29.60 25.42 51.29
C THR A 312 29.73 24.04 51.95
N ASP A 313 30.42 23.99 53.08
CA ASP A 313 30.64 22.75 53.83
C ASP A 313 29.32 22.05 54.14
N SER A 314 29.34 20.72 54.01
CA SER A 314 28.24 19.81 54.30
C SER A 314 26.97 20.03 53.46
N ALA A 315 26.95 20.98 52.53
CA ALA A 315 25.84 21.28 51.64
C ALA A 315 25.92 20.49 50.32
N TYR A 316 24.74 20.19 49.75
CA TYR A 316 24.64 19.68 48.40
C TYR A 316 24.61 20.86 47.42
N VAL A 317 25.68 21.00 46.64
CA VAL A 317 25.83 22.10 45.68
C VAL A 317 25.69 21.54 44.28
N LYS A 318 24.77 22.09 43.47
CA LYS A 318 24.62 21.70 42.06
C LYS A 318 25.91 22.03 41.31
N VAL A 319 26.38 21.13 40.46
CA VAL A 319 27.55 21.36 39.62
C VAL A 319 27.12 22.13 38.36
N ASN A 320 27.78 23.24 38.07
CA ASN A 320 27.49 24.09 36.91
C ASN A 320 28.02 23.50 35.60
N LEU A 321 27.52 22.34 35.18
CA LEU A 321 27.83 21.73 33.88
C LEU A 321 27.28 22.62 32.74
N ASP A 322 28.12 23.53 32.25
CA ASP A 322 27.75 24.62 31.34
C ASP A 322 28.27 24.46 29.92
N THR A 323 29.09 23.44 29.68
CA THR A 323 29.74 23.19 28.40
C THR A 323 29.53 21.75 27.96
N GLU A 324 29.21 21.54 26.68
CA GLU A 324 28.96 20.22 26.11
C GLU A 324 30.17 19.71 25.33
N SER A 325 30.49 18.42 25.48
CA SER A 325 31.35 17.71 24.53
C SER A 325 30.56 17.20 23.34
N TYR A 326 29.34 16.73 23.60
CA TYR A 326 28.33 16.36 22.60
C TYR A 326 26.96 16.30 23.28
N ASP A 327 25.90 16.57 22.52
CA ASP A 327 24.52 16.35 22.95
C ASP A 327 23.68 15.94 21.75
N ILE A 328 23.52 14.63 21.57
CA ILE A 328 22.67 14.08 20.50
C ILE A 328 21.27 13.96 21.08
N GLY A 329 20.31 14.59 20.41
CA GLY A 329 18.92 14.73 20.90
C GLY A 329 18.60 16.11 21.46
N SER A 330 19.62 16.91 21.77
CA SER A 330 19.45 18.22 22.42
C SER A 330 18.70 18.09 23.75
N ASP A 331 19.03 17.04 24.52
CA ASP A 331 18.36 16.66 25.75
C ASP A 331 19.08 17.20 27.00
N PHE A 332 20.27 17.79 26.84
CA PHE A 332 20.98 18.47 27.91
C PHE A 332 20.69 19.98 27.89
N ASP A 333 20.19 20.49 29.00
CA ASP A 333 19.91 21.91 29.19
C ASP A 333 21.07 22.57 29.91
N THR A 334 21.98 23.18 29.14
CA THR A 334 23.11 23.94 29.68
C THR A 334 22.69 25.20 30.43
N THR A 335 21.44 25.67 30.34
CA THR A 335 20.97 26.80 31.17
C THR A 335 20.64 26.32 32.58
N ASN A 336 19.90 25.22 32.70
CA ASN A 336 19.48 24.63 33.97
C ASN A 336 20.45 23.58 34.54
N LYS A 337 21.51 23.23 33.79
CA LYS A 337 22.58 22.28 34.16
C LYS A 337 22.05 20.86 34.40
N ARG A 338 21.14 20.40 33.54
CA ARG A 338 20.42 19.14 33.72
C ARG A 338 20.15 18.44 32.39
N PHE A 339 20.11 17.12 32.42
CA PHE A 339 19.53 16.33 31.33
C PHE A 339 18.03 16.18 31.55
N VAL A 340 17.20 16.34 30.53
CA VAL A 340 15.75 16.09 30.58
C VAL A 340 15.46 14.84 29.76
N ALA A 341 14.95 13.78 30.39
CA ALA A 341 14.66 12.52 29.72
C ALA A 341 13.56 12.71 28.67
N PRO A 342 13.81 12.53 27.37
CA PRO A 342 12.79 12.73 26.34
C PRO A 342 11.82 11.54 26.21
N VAL A 343 12.17 10.40 26.81
CA VAL A 343 11.36 9.17 26.87
C VAL A 343 11.49 8.56 28.26
N SER A 344 10.54 7.72 28.66
CA SER A 344 10.71 6.90 29.87
C SER A 344 11.65 5.75 29.55
N GLY A 345 12.60 5.45 30.42
CA GLY A 345 13.53 4.35 30.20
C GLY A 345 14.67 4.28 31.22
N TYR A 346 15.58 3.35 30.96
CA TYR A 346 16.81 3.14 31.72
C TYR A 346 17.99 3.80 31.01
N TYR A 347 18.72 4.63 31.75
CA TYR A 347 19.85 5.42 31.26
C TYR A 347 21.14 5.03 31.98
N GLN A 348 22.21 4.72 31.24
CA GLN A 348 23.54 4.65 31.82
C GLN A 348 24.00 6.07 32.13
N VAL A 349 24.28 6.36 33.40
CA VAL A 349 24.85 7.65 33.85
C VAL A 349 26.24 7.40 34.41
N ASN A 350 27.21 8.18 33.96
CA ASN A 350 28.55 8.22 34.55
C ASN A 350 28.88 9.67 34.91
N ALA A 351 29.37 9.91 36.13
CA ALA A 351 29.80 11.23 36.55
C ALA A 351 31.12 11.17 37.32
N GLY A 352 31.95 12.19 37.10
CA GLY A 352 33.19 12.42 37.82
C GLY A 352 33.26 13.88 38.23
N ILE A 353 33.76 14.14 39.43
CA ILE A 353 34.03 15.49 39.91
C ILE A 353 35.46 15.53 40.45
N TYR A 354 36.25 16.48 39.97
CA TYR A 354 37.55 16.79 40.55
C TYR A 354 37.40 17.85 41.63
N PHE A 355 37.66 17.45 42.87
CA PHE A 355 37.68 18.35 44.02
C PHE A 355 39.10 18.86 44.25
N ASN A 356 39.27 20.18 44.33
CA ASN A 356 40.52 20.84 44.71
C ASN A 356 40.36 21.54 46.06
N GLY A 357 41.46 21.86 46.74
CA GLY A 357 41.39 22.48 48.08
C GLY A 357 40.71 21.58 49.12
N VAL A 358 40.89 20.26 49.00
CA VAL A 358 40.30 19.30 49.94
C VAL A 358 41.04 19.31 51.28
N THR A 359 40.34 19.00 52.36
CA THR A 359 40.95 18.82 53.69
C THR A 359 41.37 17.36 53.86
N ALA A 360 42.57 17.12 54.37
CA ALA A 360 43.06 15.77 54.65
C ALA A 360 42.10 15.02 55.59
N ASP A 361 41.91 13.72 55.32
CA ASP A 361 41.06 12.81 56.07
C ASP A 361 39.57 13.21 56.12
N LYS A 362 39.15 14.10 55.22
CA LYS A 362 37.75 14.50 55.01
C LYS A 362 37.20 13.92 53.71
N ARG A 363 35.87 13.87 53.63
CA ARG A 363 35.15 13.19 52.56
C ARG A 363 34.56 14.19 51.57
N VAL A 364 34.70 13.87 50.29
CA VAL A 364 33.99 14.51 49.18
C VAL A 364 33.07 13.51 48.51
N GLN A 365 31.99 13.99 47.90
CA GLN A 365 30.93 13.14 47.38
C GLN A 365 30.40 13.68 46.06
N THR A 366 30.21 12.77 45.11
CA THR A 366 29.57 13.02 43.81
C THR A 366 28.21 12.35 43.83
N HIS A 367 27.14 13.10 43.58
CA HIS A 367 25.75 12.61 43.61
C HIS A 367 25.08 12.77 42.26
N ILE A 368 24.43 11.70 41.80
CA ILE A 368 23.46 11.77 40.71
C ILE A 368 22.09 12.00 41.34
N TYR A 369 21.40 13.05 40.92
CA TYR A 369 20.05 13.38 41.34
C TYR A 369 19.07 13.07 40.20
N VAL A 370 17.88 12.58 40.55
CA VAL A 370 16.75 12.39 39.62
C VAL A 370 15.56 13.16 40.16
N ASN A 371 15.01 14.05 39.33
CA ASN A 371 13.83 14.86 39.64
C ASN A 371 13.90 15.56 41.02
N GLY A 372 15.07 16.08 41.37
CA GLY A 372 15.32 16.82 42.61
C GLY A 372 15.68 15.99 43.84
N ALA A 373 15.75 14.65 43.74
CA ALA A 373 16.16 13.77 44.83
C ALA A 373 17.49 13.06 44.52
N SER A 374 18.34 12.87 45.53
CA SER A 374 19.58 12.07 45.40
C SER A 374 19.21 10.63 45.06
N TYR A 375 19.73 10.11 43.95
CA TYR A 375 19.50 8.75 43.48
C TYR A 375 20.63 7.81 43.93
N VAL A 376 21.87 8.16 43.60
CA VAL A 376 23.08 7.38 43.94
C VAL A 376 24.26 8.32 44.15
N ASN A 377 25.25 7.90 44.93
CA ASN A 377 26.43 8.70 45.18
C ASN A 377 27.73 7.89 45.27
N GLY A 378 28.80 8.50 44.77
CA GLY A 378 30.18 8.09 44.96
C GLY A 378 30.81 8.93 46.06
N MET A 379 31.81 8.38 46.73
CA MET A 379 32.44 9.06 47.86
C MET A 379 33.93 8.76 47.92
N ALA A 380 34.74 9.78 48.16
CA ALA A 380 36.20 9.67 48.21
C ALA A 380 36.77 10.44 49.41
N THR A 381 37.95 10.03 49.86
CA THR A 381 38.73 10.68 50.92
C THR A 381 40.19 10.71 50.49
N ASN A 382 40.93 11.77 50.83
CA ASN A 382 42.37 11.86 50.59
C ASN A 382 43.10 12.07 51.92
N GLY A 383 44.23 11.39 52.13
CA GLY A 383 45.07 11.57 53.33
C GLY A 383 45.96 12.82 53.27
N SER A 384 45.71 13.71 52.30
CA SER A 384 46.45 14.96 52.08
C SER A 384 45.49 16.03 51.56
N SER A 385 45.97 17.27 51.45
CA SER A 385 45.21 18.37 50.83
C SER A 385 45.32 18.43 49.30
N ALA A 386 45.94 17.42 48.66
CA ALA A 386 45.99 17.34 47.20
C ALA A 386 44.60 17.03 46.62
N GLY A 387 44.32 17.57 45.44
CA GLY A 387 43.05 17.34 44.75
C GLY A 387 42.73 15.85 44.51
N ILE A 388 41.45 15.53 44.42
CA ILE A 388 40.97 14.15 44.28
C ILE A 388 39.76 14.07 43.35
N ASN A 389 39.73 13.02 42.52
CA ASN A 389 38.56 12.67 41.73
C ASN A 389 37.59 11.79 42.52
N CYS A 390 36.31 12.12 42.48
CA CYS A 390 35.23 11.29 43.01
C CYS A 390 34.26 10.92 41.87
N ASN A 391 34.13 9.62 41.59
CA ASN A 391 33.34 9.10 40.48
C ASN A 391 32.11 8.32 40.99
N VAL A 392 31.05 8.30 40.19
CA VAL A 392 29.85 7.48 40.39
C VAL A 392 29.27 7.08 39.03
N SER A 393 28.78 5.85 38.93
CA SER A 393 28.06 5.37 37.75
C SER A 393 26.95 4.42 38.16
N ASP A 394 25.81 4.49 37.45
CA ASP A 394 24.68 3.58 37.66
C ASP A 394 23.77 3.56 36.42
N VAL A 395 22.89 2.55 36.36
CA VAL A 395 21.78 2.50 35.43
C VAL A 395 20.55 3.10 36.11
N VAL A 396 20.14 4.27 35.66
CA VAL A 396 19.11 5.10 36.29
C VAL A 396 17.82 5.01 35.48
N TYR A 397 16.73 4.59 36.12
CA TYR A 397 15.40 4.75 35.53
C TYR A 397 14.93 6.21 35.64
N CYS A 398 14.47 6.78 34.53
CA CYS A 398 13.95 8.14 34.46
C CYS A 398 12.70 8.15 33.58
N ALA A 399 11.57 8.70 34.07
CA ALA A 399 10.37 8.85 33.26
C ALA A 399 10.49 10.05 32.31
N ALA A 400 9.78 10.03 31.18
CA ALA A 400 9.76 11.15 30.24
C ALA A 400 9.43 12.48 30.94
N GLY A 401 10.24 13.51 30.67
CA GLY A 401 10.14 14.85 31.27
C GLY A 401 10.79 15.00 32.65
N GLN A 402 11.18 13.90 33.32
CA GLN A 402 12.02 13.99 34.52
C GLN A 402 13.46 14.36 34.14
N TYR A 403 14.23 14.85 35.11
CA TYR A 403 15.57 15.36 34.85
C TYR A 403 16.64 14.71 35.74
N ILE A 404 17.86 14.64 35.21
CA ILE A 404 19.05 14.16 35.90
C ILE A 404 20.03 15.31 36.10
N GLU A 405 20.54 15.45 37.32
CA GLU A 405 21.45 16.52 37.73
C GLU A 405 22.65 15.97 38.49
N LEU A 406 23.76 16.71 38.44
CA LEU A 406 24.99 16.39 39.17
C LEU A 406 25.15 17.33 40.37
N TYR A 407 25.39 16.76 41.55
CA TYR A 407 25.62 17.50 42.78
C TYR A 407 26.95 17.09 43.43
N ALA A 408 27.64 18.07 43.98
CA ALA A 408 28.84 17.92 44.78
C ALA A 408 28.53 18.14 46.27
N ARG A 409 29.25 17.44 47.14
CA ARG A 409 29.24 17.71 48.59
C ARG A 409 30.64 17.54 49.17
N SER A 410 31.14 18.58 49.83
CA SER A 410 32.38 18.53 50.62
C SER A 410 32.03 18.49 52.11
N ILE A 411 32.75 17.69 52.90
CA ILE A 411 32.66 17.66 54.37
C ILE A 411 34.03 18.05 54.94
N SER A 412 34.56 19.18 54.49
CA SER A 412 35.88 19.73 54.84
C SER A 412 35.91 20.34 56.25
N GLY A 413 34.76 20.81 56.75
CA GLY A 413 34.65 21.64 57.96
C GLY A 413 34.91 23.13 57.71
N ASP A 414 35.13 23.53 56.45
CA ASP A 414 35.33 24.91 55.99
C ASP A 414 34.96 25.04 54.50
N ASN A 415 34.68 26.25 54.01
CA ASN A 415 34.22 26.51 52.64
C ASN A 415 35.39 26.70 51.66
N ILE A 416 36.39 25.82 51.72
CA ILE A 416 37.65 25.95 50.95
C ILE A 416 37.73 25.00 49.75
N THR A 417 36.81 24.05 49.65
CA THR A 417 36.84 23.05 48.58
C THR A 417 36.23 23.61 47.31
N ASP A 418 36.94 23.46 46.20
CA ASP A 418 36.54 23.92 44.88
C ASP A 418 36.25 22.73 43.96
N LEU A 419 35.48 22.98 42.89
CA LEU A 419 35.40 22.08 41.74
C LEU A 419 36.27 22.64 40.61
N GLU A 420 37.20 21.82 40.13
CA GLU A 420 38.05 22.18 39.01
C GLU A 420 37.33 21.96 37.68
N ALA A 421 37.39 22.95 36.80
CA ALA A 421 36.81 22.92 35.47
C ALA A 421 37.62 22.03 34.52
N GLY A 422 36.97 21.66 33.42
CA GLY A 422 37.51 20.82 32.37
C GLY A 422 36.84 19.44 32.34
N VAL A 423 37.38 18.57 31.49
CA VAL A 423 36.76 17.28 31.15
C VAL A 423 36.75 16.25 32.30
N TRP A 424 37.33 16.60 33.46
CA TRP A 424 37.46 15.77 34.66
C TRP A 424 36.24 15.92 35.57
N THR A 425 35.57 17.08 35.51
CA THR A 425 34.28 17.33 36.18
C THR A 425 33.18 17.28 35.13
N TYR A 426 32.52 16.12 35.01
CA TYR A 426 31.60 15.81 33.91
C TYR A 426 30.44 14.91 34.33
N MET A 427 29.41 14.88 33.48
CA MET A 427 28.36 13.86 33.46
C MET A 427 28.13 13.40 32.01
N SER A 428 28.08 12.08 31.79
CA SER A 428 27.66 11.48 30.53
C SER A 428 26.48 10.56 30.72
N ILE A 429 25.56 10.58 29.77
CA ILE A 429 24.29 9.86 29.80
C ILE A 429 24.07 9.16 28.48
N HIS A 430 23.56 7.93 28.49
CA HIS A 430 23.13 7.19 27.31
C HIS A 430 21.87 6.37 27.63
N LEU A 431 20.81 6.50 26.83
CA LEU A 431 19.65 5.61 26.90
C LEU A 431 20.06 4.17 26.56
N LEU A 432 19.67 3.22 27.40
CA LEU A 432 19.93 1.79 27.20
C LEU A 432 18.70 1.05 26.70
N SER A 433 17.53 1.32 27.28
CA SER A 433 16.26 0.67 26.94
C SER A 433 15.08 1.52 27.41
N VAL A 434 13.94 1.41 26.74
CA VAL A 434 12.65 1.98 27.19
C VAL A 434 11.81 0.96 27.93
#